data_AF-A0A7M5VCM1-F1
#
_entry.id   AF-A0A7M5VCM1-F1
#
_cell.length_a   1.000
_cell.length_b   1.000
_cell.length_c   1.000
_cell.angle_alpha   90.00
_cell.angle_beta   90.00
_cell.angle_gamma   90.00
#
_symmetry.space_group_name_H-M   'P 1'
#
loop_
_entity.id
_entity.type
_entity.pdbx_description
1 polymer ?
#
loop_
_entity_poly.entity_id
_entity_poly.type
_entity_poly.pdbx_seq_one_letter_code
_entity_poly.pdbx_strand_id
1 'polypeptide(L)'
;MAASRDHDNNNMNGYSSSSSEEDENIGFHFELVENDLQCIICHYVIRGLTELPCGHAGCKFCIEEWEKRKVACCECQTAYDKTKKHESPYIDRKIKHERLAHCKQHEKGCTWQGSIDDYKQQHRKKCAFRNVRCRLCNQKVARHEKEGHKLTCTHRLVNCTTCGAQYRFINKKKHEDEECKVPCDYWQYGCHEMIHKRHMERHLANSARRHIELVKAHYDRIVAENNWSLAEKDKEIGVLKTRVLSQSERIMELEGKEIPMDIPMCYKDESLAGKDWLLAEKDKEIGILKTRVLSQSERITELEGKEIPMDTQSGTKCLAKKGNSPGCFETTIDLLGEKQQVTKPKPLPKPLPKPLPKPLPKPLPKPAQPTTAEWDGKKIHEIVFHGDEALTFDDVWKILREKKFAKFEEIFQQNPNIVNSLRYGGYGQTLLMWAVLEDRFDVFVHLMECPQDFSLVDNDGWNVLHYVGYHGKVRHLEKFDQQTIKMLIDGRDKWKQTPLHFAVSWNKHDVIRWLLANGANHELKNDDGQRPDEYGACDGVTEEIFRSFRSS
;
A
#
# COMPACT_ATOMS: atom_id res chain seq x y z
N MET A 1 13.39 70.32 39.57
CA MET A 1 14.61 70.18 38.74
C MET A 1 15.13 68.76 38.92
N ALA A 2 15.53 68.16 37.80
CA ALA A 2 15.78 66.73 37.62
C ALA A 2 16.87 66.13 38.52
N ALA A 3 16.74 64.84 38.82
CA ALA A 3 17.87 63.93 38.97
C ALA A 3 17.41 62.49 38.70
N SER A 4 17.73 62.04 37.48
CA SER A 4 17.80 60.67 36.99
C SER A 4 18.66 59.77 37.87
N ARG A 5 18.22 58.52 38.10
CA ARG A 5 19.09 57.40 38.51
C ARG A 5 18.63 56.09 37.86
N ASP A 6 19.35 55.78 36.78
CA ASP A 6 19.89 54.49 36.35
C ASP A 6 19.27 53.20 36.91
N HIS A 7 18.73 52.40 35.98
CA HIS A 7 18.42 51.00 36.15
C HIS A 7 19.68 50.16 35.88
N ASP A 8 20.33 49.70 36.95
CA ASP A 8 21.29 48.61 36.87
C ASP A 8 20.56 47.26 36.84
N ASN A 9 20.71 46.61 35.69
CA ASN A 9 20.54 45.17 35.53
C ASN A 9 21.43 44.43 36.53
N ASN A 10 20.84 43.59 37.38
CA ASN A 10 21.59 42.43 37.87
C ASN A 10 20.74 41.16 37.90
N ASN A 11 21.20 40.27 37.03
CA ASN A 11 20.84 38.89 36.83
C ASN A 11 21.19 38.07 38.08
N MET A 12 20.20 37.38 38.65
CA MET A 12 20.42 36.24 39.56
C MET A 12 19.59 35.07 39.04
N ASN A 13 20.18 34.34 38.10
CA ASN A 13 19.79 32.97 37.78
C ASN A 13 20.42 32.03 38.81
N GLY A 14 19.61 31.14 39.37
CA GLY A 14 20.12 29.93 39.98
C GLY A 14 19.15 29.30 40.97
N TYR A 15 18.18 28.53 40.49
CA TYR A 15 17.85 27.22 41.05
C TYR A 15 17.17 26.37 39.98
N SER A 16 17.77 25.22 39.70
CA SER A 16 17.22 24.17 38.86
C SER A 16 16.34 23.27 39.71
N SER A 17 15.06 23.20 39.38
CA SER A 17 14.18 22.13 39.86
C SER A 17 13.17 21.79 38.77
N SER A 18 13.17 20.52 38.43
CA SER A 18 12.35 19.85 37.44
C SER A 18 10.90 19.72 37.90
N SER A 19 9.98 20.52 37.35
CA SER A 19 8.56 20.18 37.17
C SER A 19 7.79 21.37 36.59
N SER A 20 7.26 21.23 35.37
CA SER A 20 5.98 21.81 34.90
C SER A 20 5.57 23.26 35.29
N GLU A 21 6.46 24.24 35.27
CA GLU A 21 6.17 25.64 35.68
C GLU A 21 6.26 26.69 34.53
N GLU A 22 5.86 26.37 33.30
CA GLU A 22 5.70 27.41 32.23
C GLU A 22 4.27 27.94 32.08
N ASP A 23 3.27 27.45 32.83
CA ASP A 23 1.85 27.76 32.60
C ASP A 23 1.23 28.84 33.51
N GLU A 24 1.95 29.42 34.48
CA GLU A 24 1.38 30.44 35.38
C GLU A 24 1.80 31.89 35.10
N ASN A 25 2.76 32.13 34.21
CA ASN A 25 3.13 33.50 33.83
C ASN A 25 2.29 33.95 32.60
N ILE A 26 1.01 34.24 32.85
CA ILE A 26 0.04 34.68 31.83
C ILE A 26 0.37 36.13 31.40
N GLY A 27 1.37 36.26 30.52
CA GLY A 27 1.82 37.56 30.02
C GLY A 27 0.80 38.22 29.08
N PHE A 28 0.31 39.38 29.49
CA PHE A 28 -0.41 40.35 28.68
C PHE A 28 0.32 41.69 28.77
N HIS A 29 0.34 42.47 27.69
CA HIS A 29 0.73 43.87 27.75
C HIS A 29 -0.52 44.73 27.91
N PHE A 30 -0.50 45.63 28.90
CA PHE A 30 -1.49 46.69 29.06
C PHE A 30 -0.87 48.00 28.58
N GLU A 31 -1.57 48.74 27.74
CA GLU A 31 -1.56 50.20 27.82
C GLU A 31 -2.92 50.59 28.41
N LEU A 32 -2.90 51.21 29.59
CA LEU A 32 -4.10 51.81 30.18
C LEU A 32 -4.01 53.32 30.04
N VAL A 33 -5.12 53.91 29.63
CA VAL A 33 -5.27 55.36 29.41
C VAL A 33 -5.57 56.11 30.72
N GLU A 34 -5.91 55.44 31.84
CA GLU A 34 -6.29 56.12 33.11
C GLU A 34 -5.81 55.38 34.37
N ASN A 35 -5.30 56.14 35.35
CA ASN A 35 -4.47 55.70 36.49
C ASN A 35 -5.23 55.11 37.70
N ASP A 36 -6.56 55.00 37.67
CA ASP A 36 -7.37 54.81 38.88
C ASP A 36 -7.43 53.36 39.43
N LEU A 37 -6.82 52.37 38.76
CA LEU A 37 -6.88 50.94 39.13
C LEU A 37 -5.50 50.27 39.15
N GLN A 38 -4.48 51.04 39.49
CA GLN A 38 -3.10 50.58 39.57
C GLN A 38 -2.80 50.02 40.98
N CYS A 39 -2.16 48.86 41.05
CA CYS A 39 -1.76 48.28 42.32
C CYS A 39 -0.62 49.07 42.94
N ILE A 40 -0.79 49.46 44.21
CA ILE A 40 0.21 50.18 45.02
C ILE A 40 1.56 49.46 45.22
N ILE A 41 1.68 48.17 44.86
CA ILE A 41 2.91 47.38 45.01
C ILE A 41 3.56 47.09 43.66
N CYS A 42 2.80 46.48 42.73
CA CYS A 42 3.37 46.03 41.46
C CYS A 42 3.21 47.05 40.34
N HIS A 43 2.47 48.14 40.56
CA HIS A 43 2.19 49.17 39.57
C HIS A 43 1.49 48.67 38.29
N TYR A 44 0.97 47.44 38.30
CA TYR A 44 0.11 46.91 37.24
C TYR A 44 -1.37 47.03 37.63
N VAL A 45 -2.25 46.81 36.64
CA VAL A 45 -3.70 46.69 36.87
C VAL A 45 -3.99 45.71 38.00
N ILE A 46 -4.79 46.14 38.97
CA ILE A 46 -5.13 45.33 40.14
C ILE A 46 -5.79 44.01 39.71
N ARG A 47 -5.28 42.88 40.20
CA ARG A 47 -5.84 41.52 40.04
C ARG A 47 -6.39 41.05 41.37
N GLY A 48 -7.69 40.78 41.46
CA GLY A 48 -8.34 40.49 42.74
C GLY A 48 -8.22 41.70 43.66
N LEU A 49 -9.05 42.72 43.44
CA LEU A 49 -8.97 43.97 44.20
C LEU A 49 -9.14 43.72 45.69
N THR A 50 -8.09 44.06 46.43
CA THR A 50 -8.06 44.03 47.88
C THR A 50 -7.80 45.44 48.37
N GLU A 51 -8.80 46.01 49.02
CA GLU A 51 -8.74 47.34 49.62
C GLU A 51 -8.40 47.21 51.10
N LEU A 52 -7.37 47.94 51.53
CA LEU A 52 -6.98 48.04 52.92
C LEU A 52 -7.90 49.03 53.64
N PRO A 53 -8.05 48.96 54.98
CA PRO A 53 -8.90 49.89 55.75
C PRO A 53 -8.54 51.37 55.59
N CYS A 54 -7.33 51.69 55.13
CA CYS A 54 -6.88 53.04 54.82
C CYS A 54 -7.29 53.53 53.41
N GLY A 55 -8.06 52.75 52.64
CA GLY A 55 -8.52 53.09 51.28
C GLY A 55 -7.53 52.75 50.15
N HIS A 56 -6.30 52.36 50.47
CA HIS A 56 -5.33 51.95 49.45
C HIS A 56 -5.64 50.53 48.94
N ALA A 57 -5.62 50.35 47.62
CA ALA A 57 -5.97 49.10 46.97
C ALA A 57 -4.80 48.48 46.20
N GLY A 58 -4.73 47.14 46.20
CA GLY A 58 -3.70 46.39 45.50
C GLY A 58 -4.18 45.03 45.01
N CYS A 59 -3.33 44.34 44.26
CA CYS A 59 -3.59 42.94 43.89
C CYS A 59 -3.63 42.08 45.16
N LYS A 60 -4.58 41.14 45.24
CA LYS A 60 -4.71 40.17 46.34
C LYS A 60 -3.38 39.52 46.69
N PHE A 61 -2.72 38.94 45.67
CA PHE A 61 -1.42 38.30 45.84
C PHE A 61 -0.34 39.26 46.35
N CYS A 62 -0.27 40.49 45.83
CA CYS A 62 0.73 41.46 46.24
C CYS A 62 0.56 41.87 47.71
N ILE A 63 -0.69 42.08 48.15
CA ILE A 63 -0.99 42.42 49.54
C ILE A 63 -0.72 41.22 50.46
N GLU A 64 -1.12 40.01 50.07
CA GLU A 64 -0.85 38.78 50.84
C GLU A 64 0.66 38.51 50.99
N GLU A 65 1.47 38.71 49.94
CA GLU A 65 2.93 38.58 50.03
C GLU A 65 3.56 39.68 50.90
N TRP A 66 3.07 40.92 50.81
CA TRP A 66 3.54 42.02 51.65
C TRP A 66 3.22 41.79 53.13
N GLU A 67 2.04 41.26 53.43
CA GLU A 67 1.58 40.91 54.78
C GLU A 67 2.44 39.86 55.48
N LYS A 68 3.18 39.03 54.74
CA LYS A 68 4.16 38.10 55.32
C LYS A 68 5.34 38.84 55.95
N ARG A 69 5.66 40.04 55.46
CA ARG A 69 6.75 40.88 55.96
C ARG A 69 6.28 41.86 57.02
N LYS A 70 5.19 42.58 56.73
CA LYS A 70 4.66 43.64 57.61
C LYS A 70 3.15 43.80 57.43
N VAL A 71 2.42 43.81 58.53
CA VAL A 71 0.95 44.06 58.53
C VAL A 71 0.68 45.56 58.62
N ALA A 72 1.03 46.28 57.56
CA ALA A 72 0.79 47.71 57.41
C ALA A 72 0.68 48.06 55.92
N CYS A 73 -0.05 49.12 55.57
CA CYS A 73 -0.14 49.59 54.19
C CYS A 73 1.25 49.94 53.66
N CYS A 74 1.62 49.51 52.45
CA CYS A 74 2.92 49.82 51.86
C CYS A 74 3.07 51.30 51.48
N GLU A 75 1.96 52.00 51.26
CA GLU A 75 1.94 53.40 50.86
C GLU A 75 1.94 54.35 52.07
N CYS A 76 0.92 54.25 52.93
CA CYS A 76 0.77 55.16 54.08
C CYS A 76 1.28 54.58 55.42
N GLN A 77 1.78 53.34 55.44
CA GLN A 77 2.32 52.67 56.63
C GLN A 77 1.33 52.47 57.80
N THR A 78 0.05 52.76 57.61
CA THR A 78 -1.01 52.50 58.59
C THR A 78 -1.10 51.00 58.89
N ALA A 79 -0.92 50.62 60.15
CA ALA A 79 -1.15 49.26 60.63
C ALA A 79 -2.65 48.93 60.59
N TYR A 80 -2.99 47.70 60.26
CA TYR A 80 -4.40 47.28 60.12
C TYR A 80 -4.62 45.83 60.58
N ASP A 81 -5.87 45.50 60.84
CA ASP A 81 -6.32 44.13 61.10
C ASP A 81 -6.60 43.42 59.77
N LYS A 82 -5.96 42.26 59.54
CA LYS A 82 -6.11 41.46 58.31
C LYS A 82 -7.55 41.06 58.02
N THR A 83 -8.39 40.94 59.05
CA THR A 83 -9.81 40.57 58.90
C THR A 83 -10.68 41.69 58.33
N LYS A 84 -10.20 42.94 58.36
CA LYS A 84 -10.94 44.12 57.91
C LYS A 84 -10.63 44.54 56.47
N LYS A 85 -9.91 43.70 55.71
CA LYS A 85 -9.68 43.90 54.27
C LYS A 85 -10.99 43.75 53.52
N HIS A 86 -11.23 44.63 52.56
CA HIS A 86 -12.40 44.53 51.69
C HIS A 86 -11.97 43.99 50.33
N GLU A 87 -12.44 42.78 50.00
CA GLU A 87 -12.37 42.27 48.63
C GLU A 87 -13.64 42.71 47.92
N SER A 88 -13.50 43.30 46.72
CA SER A 88 -14.65 43.65 45.87
C SER A 88 -14.70 42.73 44.66
N PRO A 89 -15.43 41.59 44.74
CA PRO A 89 -15.70 40.74 43.58
C PRO A 89 -16.37 41.50 42.44
N TYR A 90 -17.12 42.56 42.75
CA TYR A 90 -17.75 43.42 41.76
C TYR A 90 -16.72 44.20 40.93
N ILE A 91 -15.74 44.85 41.56
CA ILE A 91 -14.70 45.58 40.82
C ILE A 91 -13.78 44.61 40.07
N ASP A 92 -13.49 43.44 40.65
CA ASP A 92 -12.71 42.40 39.94
C ASP A 92 -13.46 41.88 38.69
N ARG A 93 -14.79 41.70 38.79
CA ARG A 93 -15.67 41.40 37.64
C ARG A 93 -15.66 42.54 36.63
N LYS A 94 -15.72 43.80 37.09
CA LYS A 94 -15.65 45.01 36.25
C LYS A 94 -14.34 45.09 35.46
N ILE A 95 -13.20 44.87 36.13
CA ILE A 95 -11.87 44.84 35.50
C ILE A 95 -11.79 43.73 34.45
N LYS A 96 -12.34 42.54 34.75
CA LYS A 96 -12.29 41.39 33.83
C LYS A 96 -13.16 41.55 32.59
N HIS A 97 -14.33 42.19 32.70
CA HIS A 97 -15.32 42.27 31.60
C HIS A 97 -15.35 43.61 30.87
N GLU A 98 -15.10 44.74 31.54
CA GLU A 98 -15.29 46.08 30.95
C GLU A 98 -13.98 46.72 30.46
N ARG A 99 -12.81 46.25 30.92
CA ARG A 99 -11.53 46.76 30.43
C ARG A 99 -11.03 45.95 29.23
N LEU A 100 -10.68 46.69 28.18
CA LEU A 100 -10.11 46.13 26.96
C LEU A 100 -8.61 45.88 27.13
N ALA A 101 -8.18 44.67 26.82
CA ALA A 101 -6.78 44.27 26.74
C ALA A 101 -6.42 43.93 25.29
N HIS A 102 -5.16 44.12 24.91
CA HIS A 102 -4.63 43.70 23.62
C HIS A 102 -3.89 42.35 23.76
N CYS A 103 -3.81 41.62 22.66
CA CYS A 103 -3.08 40.35 22.63
C CYS A 103 -1.57 40.56 22.84
N LYS A 104 -0.89 39.67 23.57
CA LYS A 104 0.59 39.67 23.69
C LYS A 104 1.33 39.69 22.34
N GLN A 105 0.70 39.19 21.28
CA GLN A 105 1.27 39.20 19.93
C GLN A 105 0.85 40.40 19.08
N HIS A 106 0.40 41.49 19.71
CA HIS A 106 0.00 42.73 19.03
C HIS A 106 1.15 43.31 18.19
N GLU A 107 2.35 43.36 18.74
CA GLU A 107 3.57 43.79 18.02
C GLU A 107 3.89 42.93 16.79
N LYS A 108 3.38 41.68 16.75
CA LYS A 108 3.54 40.77 15.61
C LYS A 108 2.38 40.83 14.62
N GLY A 109 1.44 41.75 14.80
CA GLY A 109 0.29 41.97 13.92
C GLY A 109 -1.05 41.45 14.44
N CYS A 110 -1.14 40.99 15.70
CA CYS A 110 -2.44 40.58 16.25
C CYS A 110 -3.28 41.79 16.66
N THR A 111 -4.35 42.08 15.92
CA THR A 111 -5.23 43.24 16.16
C THR A 111 -6.33 43.00 17.21
N TRP A 112 -6.33 41.86 17.91
CA TRP A 112 -7.39 41.57 18.87
C TRP A 112 -7.30 42.49 20.09
N GLN A 113 -8.45 43.06 20.42
CA GLN A 113 -8.70 43.85 21.61
C GLN A 113 -10.04 43.40 22.19
N GLY A 114 -10.10 43.15 23.49
CA GLY A 114 -11.31 42.61 24.13
C GLY A 114 -11.15 42.44 25.63
N SER A 115 -12.16 41.90 26.29
CA SER A 115 -12.11 41.67 27.73
C SER A 115 -11.08 40.60 28.10
N ILE A 116 -10.55 40.65 29.32
CA ILE A 116 -9.54 39.70 29.81
C ILE A 116 -10.11 38.27 29.81
N ASP A 117 -11.39 38.12 30.13
CA ASP A 117 -12.06 36.82 30.13
C ASP A 117 -12.26 36.27 28.71
N ASP A 118 -12.65 37.12 27.75
CA ASP A 118 -12.72 36.71 26.34
C ASP A 118 -11.35 36.27 25.82
N TYR A 119 -10.27 36.95 26.24
CA TYR A 119 -8.93 36.50 25.89
C TYR A 119 -8.65 35.09 26.38
N LYS A 120 -8.84 34.85 27.67
CA LYS A 120 -8.47 33.57 28.31
C LYS A 120 -9.30 32.42 27.75
N GLN A 121 -10.59 32.64 27.56
CA GLN A 121 -11.53 31.60 27.16
C GLN A 121 -11.48 31.35 25.65
N GLN A 122 -11.42 32.41 24.84
CA GLN A 122 -11.60 32.34 23.39
C GLN A 122 -10.33 32.70 22.64
N HIS A 123 -9.84 33.94 22.75
CA HIS A 123 -8.78 34.44 21.88
C HIS A 123 -7.46 33.69 22.05
N ARG A 124 -7.00 33.39 23.28
CA ARG A 124 -5.76 32.65 23.57
C ARG A 124 -5.72 31.32 22.82
N LYS A 125 -6.88 30.65 22.73
CA LYS A 125 -7.02 29.36 22.04
C LYS A 125 -7.14 29.51 20.53
N LYS A 126 -7.46 30.68 19.98
CA LYS A 126 -7.72 30.95 18.55
C LYS A 126 -6.71 31.87 17.85
N CYS A 127 -5.88 32.61 18.60
CA CYS A 127 -4.92 33.59 18.08
C CYS A 127 -4.02 33.02 16.97
N ALA A 128 -4.07 33.66 15.80
CA ALA A 128 -3.31 33.32 14.60
C ALA A 128 -1.80 33.53 14.76
N PHE A 129 -1.39 34.50 15.57
CA PHE A 129 0.01 34.88 15.80
C PHE A 129 0.64 34.15 16.99
N ARG A 130 -0.14 33.35 17.73
CA ARG A 130 0.38 32.57 18.85
C ARG A 130 1.24 31.43 18.32
N ASN A 131 2.43 31.29 18.89
CA ASN A 131 3.33 30.19 18.58
C ASN A 131 2.75 28.86 19.09
N VAL A 132 2.75 27.87 18.21
CA VAL A 132 2.41 26.47 18.48
C VAL A 132 3.61 25.60 18.11
N ARG A 133 3.77 24.46 18.76
CA ARG A 133 4.86 23.53 18.43
C ARG A 133 4.43 22.59 17.29
N CYS A 134 5.31 22.40 16.31
CA CYS A 134 5.14 21.35 15.30
C CYS A 134 5.27 19.97 15.95
N ARG A 135 4.34 19.04 15.64
CA ARG A 135 4.37 17.69 16.22
C ARG A 135 5.55 16.83 15.74
N LEU A 136 6.14 17.16 14.59
CA LEU A 136 7.16 16.34 13.96
C LEU A 136 8.59 16.84 14.27
N CYS A 137 8.83 18.15 14.20
CA CYS A 137 10.16 18.74 14.45
C CYS A 137 10.25 19.56 15.74
N ASN A 138 9.14 19.71 16.49
CA ASN A 138 9.05 20.49 17.73
C ASN A 138 9.38 22.00 17.60
N GLN A 139 9.57 22.53 16.39
CA GLN A 139 9.80 23.95 16.17
C GLN A 139 8.56 24.78 16.56
N LYS A 140 8.81 25.94 17.18
CA LYS A 140 7.77 26.93 17.52
C LYS A 140 7.45 27.74 16.25
N VAL A 141 6.22 27.66 15.78
CA VAL A 141 5.75 28.32 14.54
C VAL A 141 4.49 29.12 14.87
N ALA A 142 4.32 30.31 14.29
CA ALA A 142 3.07 31.03 14.45
C ALA A 142 1.91 30.19 13.88
N ARG A 143 0.75 30.22 14.52
CA ARG A 143 -0.35 29.32 14.14
C ARG A 143 -0.79 29.49 12.68
N HIS A 144 -0.86 30.71 12.17
CA HIS A 144 -1.22 30.96 10.77
C HIS A 144 -0.19 30.40 9.79
N GLU A 145 1.08 30.38 10.17
CA GLU A 145 2.17 29.79 9.37
C GLU A 145 2.26 28.27 9.53
N LYS A 146 1.49 27.65 10.44
CA LYS A 146 1.54 26.21 10.71
C LYS A 146 1.29 25.39 9.45
N GLU A 147 0.32 25.78 8.62
CA GLU A 147 0.03 25.07 7.38
C GLU A 147 1.18 25.19 6.37
N GLY A 148 1.78 26.37 6.22
CA GLY A 148 2.98 26.56 5.41
C GLY A 148 4.18 25.75 5.94
N HIS A 149 4.37 25.73 7.25
CA HIS A 149 5.42 24.93 7.88
C HIS A 149 5.23 23.42 7.68
N LYS A 150 3.99 22.89 7.62
CA LYS A 150 3.80 21.45 7.33
C LYS A 150 4.42 21.06 5.98
N LEU A 151 4.34 21.94 4.99
CA LEU A 151 4.89 21.73 3.65
C LEU A 151 6.42 21.83 3.62
N THR A 152 7.00 22.73 4.42
CA THR A 152 8.45 22.97 4.45
C THR A 152 9.18 22.23 5.57
N CYS A 153 8.46 21.58 6.49
CA CYS A 153 9.04 20.86 7.62
C CYS A 153 9.97 19.74 7.13
N THR A 154 11.20 19.73 7.65
CA THR A 154 12.21 18.71 7.32
C THR A 154 11.85 17.34 7.87
N HIS A 155 11.02 17.28 8.92
CA HIS A 155 10.52 16.03 9.50
C HIS A 155 9.16 15.61 8.94
N ARG A 156 8.62 16.32 7.93
CA ARG A 156 7.38 15.91 7.27
C ARG A 156 7.54 14.52 6.66
N LEU A 157 6.48 13.73 6.69
CA LEU A 157 6.46 12.43 6.05
C LEU A 157 6.23 12.61 4.56
N VAL A 158 7.03 11.92 3.75
CA VAL A 158 6.92 11.88 2.30
C VAL A 158 6.96 10.43 1.84
N ASN A 159 6.29 10.13 0.74
CA ASN A 159 6.34 8.81 0.12
C ASN A 159 7.47 8.79 -0.90
N CYS A 160 8.22 7.68 -0.96
CA CYS A 160 9.19 7.45 -2.00
C CYS A 160 8.47 7.28 -3.34
N THR A 161 8.81 8.05 -4.36
CA THR A 161 8.21 7.87 -5.69
C THR A 161 8.66 6.58 -6.39
N THR A 162 9.71 5.92 -5.87
CA THR A 162 10.26 4.71 -6.50
C THR A 162 9.81 3.43 -5.81
N CYS A 163 9.85 3.35 -4.48
CA CYS A 163 9.39 2.16 -3.74
C CYS A 163 8.09 2.38 -2.94
N GLY A 164 7.54 3.59 -2.96
CA GLY A 164 6.32 3.96 -2.24
C GLY A 164 6.43 4.01 -0.71
N ALA A 165 7.55 3.60 -0.11
CA ALA A 165 7.73 3.63 1.34
C ALA A 165 7.66 5.07 1.90
N GLN A 166 7.05 5.22 3.08
CA GLN A 166 6.92 6.51 3.75
C GLN A 166 8.12 6.75 4.68
N TYR A 167 8.74 7.93 4.59
CA TYR A 167 9.89 8.31 5.41
C TYR A 167 9.87 9.82 5.72
N ARG A 168 10.65 10.25 6.74
CA ARG A 168 10.82 11.68 7.03
C ARG A 168 11.70 12.34 5.97
N PHE A 169 11.32 13.49 5.45
CA PHE A 169 12.06 14.17 4.37
C PHE A 169 13.57 14.35 4.65
N ILE A 170 13.96 14.59 5.89
CA ILE A 170 15.36 14.67 6.32
C ILE A 170 16.17 13.39 6.02
N ASN A 171 15.53 12.23 6.00
CA ASN A 171 16.12 10.93 5.71
C ASN A 171 16.11 10.58 4.22
N LYS A 172 15.77 11.51 3.32
CA LYS A 172 15.66 11.23 1.87
C LYS A 172 16.88 10.52 1.29
N LYS A 173 18.07 11.08 1.50
CA LYS A 173 19.31 10.47 0.97
C LYS A 173 19.57 9.09 1.55
N LYS A 174 19.43 8.94 2.87
CA LYS A 174 19.61 7.64 3.54
C LYS A 174 18.65 6.60 2.98
N HIS A 175 17.38 6.98 2.78
CA HIS A 175 16.41 6.09 2.16
C HIS A 175 16.83 5.72 0.74
N GLU A 176 17.10 6.69 -0.13
CA GLU A 176 17.50 6.48 -1.53
C GLU A 176 18.73 5.58 -1.68
N ASP A 177 19.74 5.76 -0.82
CA ASP A 177 21.02 5.07 -0.90
C ASP A 177 21.01 3.69 -0.21
N GLU A 178 20.35 3.56 0.94
CA GLU A 178 20.54 2.41 1.86
C GLU A 178 19.30 1.58 2.12
N GLU A 179 18.09 2.10 1.90
CA GLU A 179 16.84 1.43 2.31
C GLU A 179 15.87 1.20 1.12
N CYS A 180 15.96 2.02 0.08
CA CYS A 180 15.05 2.01 -1.07
C CYS A 180 15.31 0.79 -1.98
N LYS A 181 14.54 -0.27 -1.75
CA LYS A 181 14.53 -1.47 -2.59
C LYS A 181 13.31 -1.45 -3.50
N VAL A 182 13.52 -1.84 -4.75
CA VAL A 182 12.49 -1.98 -5.78
C VAL A 182 12.54 -3.39 -6.36
N PRO A 183 11.41 -3.92 -6.85
CA PRO A 183 11.42 -5.20 -7.55
C PRO A 183 12.30 -5.12 -8.81
N CYS A 184 12.90 -6.24 -9.18
CA CYS A 184 13.62 -6.38 -10.46
C CYS A 184 12.70 -6.09 -11.65
N ASP A 185 13.24 -5.50 -12.72
CA ASP A 185 12.50 -5.23 -13.97
C ASP A 185 11.91 -6.50 -14.62
N TYR A 186 12.46 -7.68 -14.29
CA TYR A 186 12.00 -8.99 -14.76
C TYR A 186 11.06 -9.69 -13.76
N TRP A 187 10.48 -8.96 -12.81
CA TRP A 187 9.57 -9.51 -11.79
C TRP A 187 8.41 -10.30 -12.42
N GLN A 188 7.73 -9.72 -13.41
CA GLN A 188 6.61 -10.35 -14.14
C GLN A 188 6.98 -11.67 -14.82
N TYR A 189 8.27 -11.89 -15.11
CA TYR A 189 8.78 -13.11 -15.73
C TYR A 189 9.29 -14.13 -14.71
N GLY A 190 9.29 -13.80 -13.41
CA GLY A 190 9.63 -14.70 -12.30
C GLY A 190 10.90 -14.34 -11.52
N CYS A 191 11.50 -13.17 -11.74
CA CYS A 191 12.63 -12.70 -10.93
C CYS A 191 12.13 -11.89 -9.71
N HIS A 192 11.87 -12.58 -8.61
CA HIS A 192 11.30 -11.99 -7.38
C HIS A 192 12.33 -11.31 -6.45
N GLU A 193 13.41 -10.74 -7.01
CA GLU A 193 14.48 -10.11 -6.23
C GLU A 193 14.15 -8.64 -5.93
N MET A 194 14.28 -8.26 -4.65
CA MET A 194 14.14 -6.86 -4.19
C MET A 194 15.51 -6.19 -4.09
N ILE A 195 15.77 -5.24 -4.98
CA ILE A 195 17.11 -4.71 -5.23
C ILE A 195 17.15 -3.23 -4.87
N HIS A 196 18.24 -2.78 -4.24
CA HIS A 196 18.46 -1.34 -4.08
C HIS A 196 18.53 -0.67 -5.44
N LYS A 197 17.79 0.43 -5.65
CA LYS A 197 17.72 1.11 -6.96
C LYS A 197 19.11 1.35 -7.59
N ARG A 198 20.08 1.81 -6.79
CA ARG A 198 21.49 2.03 -7.20
C ARG A 198 22.24 0.78 -7.70
N HIS A 199 21.75 -0.41 -7.39
CA HIS A 199 22.35 -1.69 -7.75
C HIS A 199 21.58 -2.43 -8.86
N MET A 200 20.50 -1.84 -9.40
CA MET A 200 19.67 -2.50 -10.41
C MET A 200 20.49 -2.87 -11.64
N GLU A 201 21.25 -1.93 -12.21
CA GLU A 201 22.09 -2.19 -13.39
C GLU A 201 23.06 -3.35 -13.18
N ARG A 202 23.71 -3.40 -12.01
CA ARG A 202 24.63 -4.49 -11.66
C ARG A 202 23.90 -5.83 -11.53
N HIS A 203 22.71 -5.84 -10.93
CA HIS A 203 21.90 -7.05 -10.84
C HIS A 203 21.47 -7.54 -12.23
N LEU A 204 20.99 -6.64 -13.08
CA LEU A 204 20.58 -6.96 -14.45
C LEU A 204 21.74 -7.52 -15.27
N ALA A 205 22.93 -6.93 -15.17
CA ALA A 205 24.13 -7.42 -15.85
C ALA A 205 24.52 -8.82 -15.37
N ASN A 206 24.54 -9.06 -14.05
CA ASN A 206 24.95 -10.35 -13.48
C ASN A 206 23.90 -11.46 -13.69
N SER A 207 22.63 -11.10 -13.82
CA SER A 207 21.51 -12.04 -13.94
C SER A 207 20.96 -12.12 -15.38
N ALA A 208 21.59 -11.47 -16.36
CA ALA A 208 21.09 -11.34 -17.72
C ALA A 208 20.68 -12.68 -18.35
N ARG A 209 21.53 -13.71 -18.23
CA ARG A 209 21.23 -15.05 -18.73
C ARG A 209 19.99 -15.66 -18.07
N ARG A 210 19.90 -15.57 -16.74
CA ARG A 210 18.74 -16.07 -15.97
C ARG A 210 17.47 -15.32 -16.38
N HIS A 211 17.53 -14.00 -16.57
CA HIS A 211 16.39 -13.21 -17.00
C HIS A 211 15.90 -13.59 -18.40
N ILE A 212 16.81 -13.80 -19.35
CA ILE A 212 16.46 -14.29 -20.70
C ILE A 212 15.79 -15.66 -20.64
N GLU A 213 16.31 -16.58 -19.81
CA GLU A 213 15.71 -17.90 -19.61
C GLU A 213 14.29 -17.82 -19.01
N LEU A 214 14.06 -16.91 -18.06
CA LEU A 214 12.73 -16.65 -17.48
C LEU A 214 11.74 -16.10 -18.51
N VAL A 215 12.16 -15.11 -19.32
CA VAL A 215 11.34 -14.56 -20.41
C VAL A 215 10.98 -15.65 -21.42
N LYS A 216 11.96 -16.47 -21.81
CA LYS A 216 11.72 -17.59 -22.71
C LYS A 216 10.68 -18.56 -22.15
N ALA A 217 10.83 -18.97 -20.88
CA ALA A 217 9.89 -19.88 -20.23
C ALA A 217 8.48 -19.29 -20.08
N HIS A 218 8.36 -17.98 -19.91
CA HIS A 218 7.08 -17.27 -19.91
C HIS A 218 6.45 -17.30 -21.32
N TYR A 219 7.23 -17.01 -22.36
CA TYR A 219 6.76 -17.05 -23.75
C TYR A 219 6.34 -18.47 -24.18
N ASP A 220 7.12 -19.49 -23.84
CA ASP A 220 6.81 -20.89 -24.14
C ASP A 220 5.47 -21.33 -23.52
N ARG A 221 5.15 -20.85 -22.31
CA ARG A 221 3.84 -21.06 -21.67
C ARG A 221 2.70 -20.41 -22.44
N ILE A 222 2.84 -19.13 -22.81
CA ILE A 222 1.82 -18.42 -23.59
C ILE A 222 1.57 -19.12 -24.93
N VAL A 223 2.63 -19.54 -25.60
CA VAL A 223 2.53 -20.28 -26.87
C VAL A 223 1.80 -21.61 -26.66
N ALA A 224 2.11 -22.35 -25.59
CA ALA A 224 1.42 -23.60 -25.28
C ALA A 224 -0.08 -23.39 -25.00
N GLU A 225 -0.45 -22.36 -24.23
CA GLU A 225 -1.84 -22.02 -23.93
C GLU A 225 -2.61 -21.63 -25.20
N ASN A 226 -2.01 -20.80 -26.05
CA ASN A 226 -2.62 -20.39 -27.33
C ASN A 226 -2.79 -21.59 -28.28
N ASN A 227 -1.79 -22.47 -28.37
CA ASN A 227 -1.88 -23.68 -29.19
C ASN A 227 -2.96 -24.64 -28.67
N TRP A 228 -3.12 -24.76 -27.36
CA TRP A 228 -4.20 -25.54 -26.76
C TRP A 228 -5.57 -24.94 -27.09
N SER A 229 -5.71 -23.61 -26.99
CA SER A 229 -6.96 -22.92 -27.35
C SER A 229 -7.30 -23.07 -28.84
N LEU A 230 -6.29 -23.04 -29.72
CA LEU A 230 -6.47 -23.28 -31.16
C LEU A 230 -6.94 -24.72 -31.42
N ALA A 231 -6.32 -25.71 -30.77
CA ALA A 231 -6.71 -27.11 -30.91
C ALA A 231 -8.16 -27.37 -30.47
N GLU A 232 -8.64 -26.68 -29.43
CA GLU A 232 -10.03 -26.80 -29.00
C GLU A 232 -11.00 -26.18 -30.01
N LYS A 233 -10.64 -25.03 -30.61
CA LYS A 233 -11.41 -24.42 -31.69
C LYS A 233 -11.44 -25.27 -32.96
N ASP A 234 -10.33 -25.95 -33.28
CA ASP A 234 -10.29 -26.89 -34.41
C ASP A 234 -11.25 -28.07 -34.21
N LYS A 235 -11.41 -28.57 -32.98
CA LYS A 235 -12.44 -29.60 -32.67
C LYS A 235 -13.84 -29.07 -32.88
N GLU A 236 -14.15 -27.87 -32.38
CA GLU A 236 -15.46 -27.23 -32.58
C GLU A 236 -15.77 -27.08 -34.07
N ILE A 237 -14.80 -26.59 -34.86
CA ILE A 237 -14.92 -26.48 -36.31
C ILE A 237 -15.14 -27.85 -36.94
N GLY A 238 -14.45 -28.91 -36.49
CA GLY A 238 -14.65 -30.27 -36.97
C GLY A 238 -16.08 -30.79 -36.74
N VAL A 239 -16.65 -30.54 -35.57
CA VAL A 239 -18.05 -30.90 -35.25
C VAL A 239 -19.01 -30.11 -36.15
N LEU A 240 -18.79 -28.81 -36.32
CA LEU A 240 -19.61 -27.97 -37.19
C LEU A 240 -19.52 -28.40 -38.65
N LYS A 241 -18.33 -28.74 -39.16
CA LYS A 241 -18.13 -29.29 -40.51
C LYS A 241 -18.91 -30.58 -40.71
N THR A 242 -18.85 -31.50 -39.75
CA THR A 242 -19.60 -32.76 -39.80
C THR A 242 -21.11 -32.50 -39.83
N ARG A 243 -21.59 -31.53 -39.05
CA ARG A 243 -23.00 -31.13 -39.06
C ARG A 243 -23.41 -30.52 -40.39
N VAL A 244 -22.61 -29.61 -40.96
CA VAL A 244 -22.87 -29.00 -42.27
C VAL A 244 -22.90 -30.07 -43.36
N LEU A 245 -21.96 -31.02 -43.35
CA LEU A 245 -21.96 -32.16 -44.29
C LEU A 245 -23.23 -33.00 -44.15
N SER A 246 -23.61 -33.38 -42.93
CA SER A 246 -24.84 -34.14 -42.68
C SER A 246 -26.11 -33.38 -43.09
N GLN A 247 -26.11 -32.04 -42.96
CA GLN A 247 -27.21 -31.20 -43.43
C GLN A 247 -27.22 -31.10 -44.95
N SER A 248 -26.05 -31.00 -45.60
CA SER A 248 -25.93 -31.01 -47.06
C SER A 248 -26.39 -32.34 -47.68
N GLU A 249 -26.08 -33.47 -47.05
CA GLU A 249 -26.58 -34.80 -47.44
C GLU A 249 -28.10 -34.87 -47.31
N ARG A 250 -28.66 -34.38 -46.19
CA ARG A 250 -30.13 -34.29 -46.01
C ARG A 250 -30.81 -33.36 -47.01
N ILE A 251 -30.17 -32.27 -47.41
CA ILE A 251 -30.68 -31.37 -48.46
C ILE A 251 -30.73 -32.11 -49.79
N MET A 252 -29.65 -32.82 -50.17
CA MET A 252 -29.64 -33.63 -51.39
C MET A 252 -30.69 -34.76 -51.38
N GLU A 253 -30.92 -35.39 -50.22
CA GLU A 253 -31.98 -36.41 -50.05
C GLU A 253 -33.41 -35.83 -50.14
N LEU A 254 -33.59 -34.56 -49.78
CA LEU A 254 -34.87 -33.85 -49.88
C LEU A 254 -35.10 -33.29 -51.29
N GLU A 255 -34.05 -32.81 -51.96
CA GLU A 255 -34.09 -32.35 -53.36
C GLU A 255 -34.30 -33.51 -54.35
N GLY A 256 -33.86 -34.73 -54.01
CA GLY A 256 -34.10 -35.95 -54.79
C GLY A 256 -35.49 -36.57 -54.61
N LYS A 257 -36.33 -36.04 -53.72
CA LYS A 257 -37.74 -36.44 -53.57
C LYS A 257 -38.61 -35.38 -54.22
N GLU A 258 -39.14 -35.66 -55.41
CA GLU A 258 -40.24 -34.87 -55.97
C GLU A 258 -41.44 -34.94 -55.00
N ILE A 259 -41.62 -33.89 -54.20
CA ILE A 259 -42.85 -33.66 -53.45
C ILE A 259 -43.76 -32.85 -54.37
N PRO A 260 -45.00 -33.32 -54.65
CA PRO A 260 -45.95 -32.56 -55.43
C PRO A 260 -46.23 -31.20 -54.78
N MET A 261 -46.16 -30.13 -55.58
CA MET A 261 -46.62 -28.78 -55.23
C MET A 261 -48.05 -28.83 -54.68
N ASP A 262 -48.25 -28.23 -53.51
CA ASP A 262 -49.31 -27.23 -53.25
C ASP A 262 -49.38 -26.90 -51.75
N ILE A 263 -48.53 -25.98 -51.26
CA ILE A 263 -48.80 -25.23 -50.01
C ILE A 263 -48.35 -23.77 -50.19
N PRO A 264 -49.22 -22.76 -49.94
CA PRO A 264 -48.95 -21.35 -50.17
C PRO A 264 -47.82 -20.75 -49.32
N MET A 265 -47.04 -19.87 -49.96
CA MET A 265 -46.09 -18.94 -49.36
C MET A 265 -46.68 -18.18 -48.15
N CYS A 266 -46.10 -18.34 -46.97
CA CYS A 266 -45.97 -17.24 -46.01
C CYS A 266 -44.73 -17.45 -45.12
N TYR A 267 -44.12 -16.31 -44.75
CA TYR A 267 -42.91 -16.11 -43.94
C TYR A 267 -41.57 -16.09 -44.68
N LYS A 268 -41.28 -14.89 -45.21
CA LYS A 268 -39.92 -14.36 -45.33
C LYS A 268 -39.35 -14.18 -43.92
N ASP A 269 -38.14 -14.66 -43.68
CA ASP A 269 -37.35 -14.26 -42.51
C ASP A 269 -36.05 -13.62 -43.02
N GLU A 270 -35.96 -12.30 -42.91
CA GLU A 270 -34.90 -11.42 -43.43
C GLU A 270 -33.62 -11.43 -42.57
N SER A 271 -33.40 -12.46 -41.75
CA SER A 271 -32.37 -12.49 -40.71
C SER A 271 -30.98 -12.98 -41.17
N LEU A 272 -30.88 -13.66 -42.32
CA LEU A 272 -29.62 -14.30 -42.76
C LEU A 272 -28.71 -13.42 -43.65
N ALA A 273 -29.23 -12.35 -44.26
CA ALA A 273 -28.45 -11.52 -45.19
C ALA A 273 -27.50 -10.49 -44.51
N GLY A 274 -27.57 -10.32 -43.19
CA GLY A 274 -26.85 -9.25 -42.47
C GLY A 274 -25.45 -9.60 -41.96
N LYS A 275 -25.02 -10.87 -42.01
CA LYS A 275 -23.77 -11.33 -41.35
C LYS A 275 -22.64 -11.72 -42.31
N ASP A 276 -22.93 -11.89 -43.60
CA ASP A 276 -21.94 -12.30 -44.59
C ASP A 276 -20.88 -11.22 -44.88
N TRP A 277 -21.25 -9.94 -44.79
CA TRP A 277 -20.30 -8.84 -44.96
C TRP A 277 -19.28 -8.78 -43.81
N LEU A 278 -19.70 -9.12 -42.59
CA LEU A 278 -18.84 -9.05 -41.39
C LEU A 278 -17.82 -10.19 -41.39
N LEU A 279 -18.19 -11.37 -41.87
CA LEU A 279 -17.23 -12.46 -42.09
C LEU A 279 -16.20 -12.09 -43.18
N ALA A 280 -16.65 -11.51 -44.29
CA ALA A 280 -15.77 -11.09 -45.37
C ALA A 280 -14.76 -10.00 -44.94
N GLU A 281 -15.18 -9.05 -44.09
CA GLU A 281 -14.31 -8.02 -43.53
C GLU A 281 -13.24 -8.63 -42.59
N LYS A 282 -13.64 -9.60 -41.76
CA LYS A 282 -12.74 -10.28 -40.83
C LYS A 282 -11.74 -11.20 -41.53
N ASP A 283 -12.14 -11.87 -42.61
CA ASP A 283 -11.23 -12.66 -43.44
C ASP A 283 -10.18 -11.78 -44.13
N LYS A 284 -10.55 -10.55 -44.51
CA LYS A 284 -9.64 -9.56 -45.07
C LYS A 284 -8.61 -9.07 -44.05
N GLU A 285 -9.03 -8.81 -42.80
CA GLU A 285 -8.12 -8.48 -41.69
C GLU A 285 -7.15 -9.63 -41.39
N ILE A 286 -7.64 -10.87 -41.35
CA ILE A 286 -6.79 -12.07 -41.13
C ILE A 286 -5.77 -12.22 -42.27
N GLY A 287 -6.17 -11.96 -43.52
CA GLY A 287 -5.27 -11.97 -44.67
C GLY A 287 -4.13 -10.95 -44.54
N ILE A 288 -4.44 -9.72 -44.15
CA ILE A 288 -3.44 -8.65 -43.95
C ILE A 288 -2.46 -9.02 -42.82
N LEU A 289 -2.99 -9.58 -41.71
CA LEU A 289 -2.17 -10.02 -40.59
C LEU A 289 -1.23 -11.16 -40.98
N LYS A 290 -1.69 -12.14 -41.76
CA LYS A 290 -0.85 -13.22 -42.29
C LYS A 290 0.30 -12.70 -43.15
N THR A 291 0.04 -11.75 -44.06
CA THR A 291 1.08 -11.14 -44.89
C THR A 291 2.11 -10.36 -44.05
N ARG A 292 1.66 -9.71 -42.97
CA ARG A 292 2.56 -9.04 -42.02
C ARG A 292 3.44 -10.01 -41.24
N VAL A 293 2.86 -11.11 -40.76
CA VAL A 293 3.62 -12.16 -40.05
C VAL A 293 4.64 -12.82 -40.97
N LEU A 294 4.27 -13.09 -42.23
CA LEU A 294 5.19 -13.65 -43.22
C LEU A 294 6.34 -12.69 -43.54
N SER A 295 6.06 -11.41 -43.80
CA SER A 295 7.12 -10.42 -44.03
C SER A 295 8.00 -10.16 -42.79
N GLN A 296 7.47 -10.27 -41.57
CA GLN A 296 8.29 -10.23 -40.37
C GLN A 296 9.12 -11.50 -40.19
N SER A 297 8.58 -12.67 -40.55
CA SER A 297 9.34 -13.93 -40.54
C SER A 297 10.50 -13.89 -41.51
N GLU A 298 10.30 -13.37 -42.73
CA GLU A 298 11.36 -13.21 -43.75
C GLU A 298 12.43 -12.21 -43.30
N ARG A 299 12.05 -11.13 -42.61
CA ARG A 299 12.99 -10.18 -42.01
C ARG A 299 13.77 -10.77 -40.85
N ILE A 300 13.18 -11.66 -40.06
CA ILE A 300 13.88 -12.40 -39.00
C ILE A 300 14.93 -13.33 -39.64
N THR A 301 14.58 -14.05 -40.71
CA THR A 301 15.54 -14.89 -41.44
C THR A 301 16.66 -14.08 -42.11
N GLU A 302 16.35 -12.88 -42.65
CA GLU A 302 17.37 -11.96 -43.19
C GLU A 302 18.31 -11.39 -42.12
N LEU A 303 17.83 -11.21 -40.88
CA LEU A 303 18.63 -10.73 -39.75
C LEU A 303 19.45 -11.85 -39.12
N GLU A 304 18.95 -13.09 -39.12
CA GLU A 304 19.69 -14.28 -38.70
C GLU A 304 20.81 -14.66 -39.70
N GLY A 305 20.72 -14.21 -40.95
CA GLY A 305 21.73 -14.41 -42.00
C GLY A 305 22.77 -13.30 -42.17
N LYS A 306 22.71 -12.21 -41.40
CA LYS A 306 23.70 -11.12 -41.45
C LYS A 306 24.57 -11.15 -40.21
N GLU A 307 25.78 -11.70 -40.33
CA GLU A 307 26.85 -11.45 -39.37
C GLU A 307 27.13 -9.93 -39.33
N ILE A 308 26.78 -9.29 -38.22
CA ILE A 308 27.17 -7.91 -37.94
C ILE A 308 28.62 -7.97 -37.42
N PRO A 309 29.57 -7.26 -38.05
CA PRO A 309 30.96 -7.28 -37.62
C PRO A 309 31.11 -6.65 -36.24
N MET A 310 31.68 -7.40 -35.30
CA MET A 310 32.07 -6.90 -33.98
C MET A 310 33.28 -5.98 -34.11
N ASP A 311 33.02 -4.68 -34.01
CA ASP A 311 34.05 -3.66 -33.81
C ASP A 311 34.59 -3.78 -32.38
N THR A 312 35.84 -4.22 -32.24
CA THR A 312 36.56 -4.26 -30.96
C THR A 312 37.34 -2.96 -30.80
N GLN A 313 37.13 -2.33 -29.65
CA GLN A 313 37.55 -0.99 -29.30
C GLN A 313 39.04 -0.69 -29.51
N SER A 314 39.31 0.53 -29.95
CA SER A 314 40.43 1.40 -29.59
C SER A 314 41.75 0.74 -29.13
N GLY A 315 42.70 0.68 -30.07
CA GLY A 315 44.10 1.06 -29.88
C GLY A 315 44.98 0.23 -28.94
N THR A 316 45.91 -0.55 -29.49
CA THR A 316 47.35 -0.23 -29.48
C THR A 316 48.17 -1.23 -30.30
N LYS A 317 49.21 -0.70 -30.97
CA LYS A 317 50.22 -1.39 -31.78
C LYS A 317 50.83 -2.61 -31.07
N CYS A 318 51.12 -3.68 -31.82
CA CYS A 318 52.46 -4.29 -31.86
C CYS A 318 52.64 -5.23 -33.07
N LEU A 319 53.85 -5.19 -33.61
CA LEU A 319 54.34 -5.83 -34.83
C LEU A 319 54.75 -7.29 -34.60
N ALA A 320 54.62 -8.08 -35.69
CA ALA A 320 55.48 -9.20 -36.09
C ALA A 320 55.31 -10.58 -35.40
N LYS A 321 54.97 -11.64 -36.16
CA LYS A 321 55.90 -12.57 -36.84
C LYS A 321 55.16 -13.80 -37.41
N LYS A 322 55.76 -14.35 -38.47
CA LYS A 322 55.43 -15.55 -39.27
C LYS A 322 55.35 -16.85 -38.44
N GLY A 323 54.56 -17.83 -38.92
CA GLY A 323 54.85 -19.26 -38.69
C GLY A 323 53.69 -20.25 -38.86
N ASN A 324 53.69 -20.98 -39.99
CA ASN A 324 53.22 -22.36 -40.24
C ASN A 324 51.73 -22.76 -40.09
N SER A 325 51.12 -23.04 -41.25
CA SER A 325 50.06 -24.05 -41.54
C SER A 325 50.64 -25.49 -41.45
N PRO A 326 49.90 -26.63 -41.58
CA PRO A 326 48.67 -26.91 -42.38
C PRO A 326 47.62 -27.80 -41.64
N GLY A 327 46.44 -28.13 -42.16
CA GLY A 327 45.77 -27.90 -43.43
C GLY A 327 44.35 -28.45 -43.40
N CYS A 328 43.43 -27.77 -44.08
CA CYS A 328 42.17 -28.31 -44.59
C CYS A 328 42.44 -29.02 -45.92
N PHE A 329 41.71 -30.10 -46.23
CA PHE A 329 41.20 -30.45 -47.57
C PHE A 329 40.05 -31.46 -47.35
N GLU A 330 38.80 -31.04 -47.55
CA GLU A 330 37.96 -31.31 -48.73
C GLU A 330 37.56 -32.78 -48.90
N THR A 331 36.25 -33.05 -48.92
CA THR A 331 35.60 -33.49 -50.16
C THR A 331 34.06 -33.47 -50.06
N THR A 332 33.48 -33.01 -51.17
CA THR A 332 32.13 -33.13 -51.73
C THR A 332 31.41 -34.47 -51.48
N ILE A 333 30.06 -34.45 -51.52
CA ILE A 333 29.23 -35.38 -52.33
C ILE A 333 27.78 -34.89 -52.40
N ASP A 334 27.24 -34.96 -53.61
CA ASP A 334 25.89 -34.66 -54.07
C ASP A 334 24.82 -35.68 -53.63
N LEU A 335 23.58 -35.21 -53.78
CA LEU A 335 22.30 -35.92 -53.73
C LEU A 335 22.23 -37.15 -54.66
N LEU A 336 21.55 -38.21 -54.22
CA LEU A 336 20.39 -38.86 -54.88
C LEU A 336 19.92 -40.10 -54.08
N GLY A 337 18.62 -40.40 -54.18
CA GLY A 337 17.88 -41.26 -53.25
C GLY A 337 17.92 -42.76 -53.52
N GLU A 338 17.26 -43.52 -52.63
CA GLU A 338 16.30 -44.59 -52.95
C GLU A 338 15.81 -45.33 -51.68
N LYS A 339 14.49 -45.57 -51.65
CA LYS A 339 13.72 -46.73 -51.16
C LYS A 339 13.86 -47.28 -49.71
N GLN A 340 12.66 -47.53 -49.19
CA GLN A 340 12.23 -48.17 -47.94
C GLN A 340 13.01 -49.41 -47.48
N GLN A 341 13.16 -49.56 -46.16
CA GLN A 341 12.98 -50.86 -45.47
C GLN A 341 12.63 -50.69 -43.98
N VAL A 342 11.69 -51.52 -43.53
CA VAL A 342 11.09 -51.61 -42.18
C VAL A 342 12.03 -52.36 -41.23
N THR A 343 12.34 -51.82 -40.04
CA THR A 343 12.77 -52.62 -38.87
C THR A 343 12.28 -52.04 -37.53
N LYS A 344 12.03 -52.94 -36.56
CA LYS A 344 11.28 -52.83 -35.29
C LYS A 344 11.85 -51.84 -34.23
N PRO A 345 11.04 -51.37 -33.26
CA PRO A 345 11.51 -50.48 -32.18
C PRO A 345 12.31 -51.23 -31.09
N LYS A 346 13.39 -50.60 -30.57
CA LYS A 346 14.18 -51.03 -29.40
C LYS A 346 13.78 -50.25 -28.13
N PRO A 347 14.02 -50.81 -26.92
CA PRO A 347 13.29 -50.45 -25.70
C PRO A 347 13.95 -49.34 -24.85
N LEU A 348 13.14 -48.71 -24.00
CA LEU A 348 13.49 -47.62 -23.06
C LEU A 348 14.52 -48.06 -21.99
N PRO A 349 15.48 -47.19 -21.60
CA PRO A 349 16.39 -47.44 -20.49
C PRO A 349 15.77 -47.10 -19.12
N LYS A 350 16.22 -47.85 -18.09
CA LYS A 350 15.73 -47.87 -16.69
C LYS A 350 16.15 -46.62 -15.87
N PRO A 351 15.43 -46.28 -14.78
CA PRO A 351 15.75 -45.13 -13.93
C PRO A 351 16.92 -45.38 -12.96
N LEU A 352 17.72 -44.33 -12.72
CA LEU A 352 18.84 -44.28 -11.78
C LEU A 352 18.39 -44.04 -10.32
N PRO A 353 19.20 -44.45 -9.31
CA PRO A 353 18.78 -44.55 -7.91
C PRO A 353 18.85 -43.23 -7.11
N LYS A 354 18.04 -43.14 -6.05
CA LYS A 354 17.87 -41.96 -5.17
C LYS A 354 19.12 -41.70 -4.29
N PRO A 355 19.55 -40.43 -4.08
CA PRO A 355 20.58 -40.10 -3.10
C PRO A 355 20.03 -40.05 -1.66
N LEU A 356 20.87 -40.48 -0.71
CA LEU A 356 20.64 -40.51 0.75
C LEU A 356 20.59 -39.10 1.40
N PRO A 357 19.95 -38.96 2.58
CA PRO A 357 19.66 -37.65 3.20
C PRO A 357 20.90 -37.01 3.84
N LYS A 358 21.01 -35.67 3.74
CA LYS A 358 22.01 -34.84 4.46
C LYS A 358 21.45 -34.32 5.80
N PRO A 359 22.31 -34.03 6.80
CA PRO A 359 21.90 -33.84 8.20
C PRO A 359 21.27 -32.47 8.48
N LEU A 360 20.39 -32.44 9.48
CA LEU A 360 19.56 -31.30 9.91
C LEU A 360 20.37 -30.07 10.36
N PRO A 361 19.99 -28.83 9.95
CA PRO A 361 20.51 -27.61 10.55
C PRO A 361 19.86 -27.31 11.93
N LYS A 362 20.61 -26.64 12.80
CA LYS A 362 20.29 -26.35 14.22
C LYS A 362 19.04 -25.45 14.40
N PRO A 363 18.38 -25.46 15.58
CA PRO A 363 17.15 -24.71 15.82
C PRO A 363 17.36 -23.19 15.80
N LEU A 364 16.49 -22.49 15.07
CA LEU A 364 16.39 -21.02 15.06
C LEU A 364 15.63 -20.49 16.30
N PRO A 365 15.89 -19.24 16.72
CA PRO A 365 15.43 -18.71 18.01
C PRO A 365 13.90 -18.51 18.04
N LYS A 366 13.32 -18.66 19.24
CA LYS A 366 11.87 -18.59 19.48
C LYS A 366 11.31 -17.21 19.08
N PRO A 367 10.13 -17.15 18.41
CA PRO A 367 9.49 -15.89 18.07
C PRO A 367 9.05 -15.12 19.32
N ALA A 368 9.36 -13.83 19.35
CA ALA A 368 8.92 -12.90 20.38
C ALA A 368 7.39 -12.78 20.39
N GLN A 369 6.80 -12.72 21.59
CA GLN A 369 5.37 -12.50 21.77
C GLN A 369 4.98 -11.07 21.36
N PRO A 370 3.81 -10.85 20.74
CA PRO A 370 3.36 -9.51 20.41
C PRO A 370 2.88 -8.79 21.69
N THR A 371 3.59 -7.74 22.05
CA THR A 371 3.18 -6.77 23.06
C THR A 371 1.97 -5.99 22.55
N THR A 372 0.96 -5.83 23.42
CA THR A 372 -0.18 -4.93 23.26
C THR A 372 0.33 -3.48 23.04
N ALA A 373 0.34 -3.03 21.80
CA ALA A 373 0.65 -1.66 21.43
C ALA A 373 -0.45 -1.13 20.51
N GLU A 374 -0.92 0.07 20.82
CA GLU A 374 -1.82 0.84 19.97
C GLU A 374 -1.29 0.96 18.54
N TRP A 375 -2.27 1.07 17.65
CA TRP A 375 -2.25 0.68 16.24
C TRP A 375 -1.58 1.75 15.36
N ASP A 376 -0.35 1.48 14.91
CA ASP A 376 0.51 2.43 14.20
C ASP A 376 0.47 2.23 12.66
N GLY A 377 -0.32 3.04 11.95
CA GLY A 377 0.15 3.65 10.70
C GLY A 377 0.07 2.92 9.35
N LYS A 378 -0.78 1.89 9.12
CA LYS A 378 -0.95 1.24 7.79
C LYS A 378 -2.28 1.48 7.05
N LYS A 379 -3.17 2.36 7.54
CA LYS A 379 -4.34 2.81 6.74
C LYS A 379 -3.96 4.04 5.92
N ILE A 380 -3.87 3.90 4.60
CA ILE A 380 -3.69 5.07 3.74
C ILE A 380 -5.04 5.63 3.35
N HIS A 381 -5.21 6.93 3.56
CA HIS A 381 -6.28 7.78 3.01
C HIS A 381 -6.12 8.01 1.50
N GLU A 382 -5.44 7.12 0.77
CA GLU A 382 -4.79 7.44 -0.51
C GLU A 382 -5.83 7.70 -1.60
N ILE A 383 -6.12 8.99 -1.77
CA ILE A 383 -6.43 9.55 -3.07
C ILE A 383 -5.19 9.28 -3.92
N VAL A 384 -5.30 8.33 -4.83
CA VAL A 384 -4.29 7.99 -5.82
C VAL A 384 -4.45 8.97 -6.97
N PHE A 385 -3.41 9.72 -7.31
CA PHE A 385 -3.46 10.63 -8.44
C PHE A 385 -3.01 9.91 -9.71
N HIS A 386 -3.82 9.98 -10.77
CA HIS A 386 -3.43 9.64 -12.14
C HIS A 386 -3.56 10.89 -13.00
N GLY A 387 -2.43 11.52 -13.34
CA GLY A 387 -2.42 12.89 -13.86
C GLY A 387 -3.03 13.88 -12.86
N ASP A 388 -4.07 14.61 -13.27
CA ASP A 388 -4.84 15.54 -12.42
C ASP A 388 -6.05 14.88 -11.74
N GLU A 389 -6.36 13.61 -12.04
CA GLU A 389 -7.52 12.90 -11.48
C GLU A 389 -7.19 12.28 -10.11
N ALA A 390 -7.95 12.66 -9.10
CA ALA A 390 -7.96 12.07 -7.77
C ALA A 390 -8.83 10.81 -7.75
N LEU A 391 -8.22 9.62 -7.74
CA LEU A 391 -8.90 8.32 -7.69
C LEU A 391 -8.92 7.77 -6.26
N THR A 392 -10.04 7.19 -5.85
CA THR A 392 -10.15 6.44 -4.59
C THR A 392 -9.87 4.95 -4.80
N PHE A 393 -9.67 4.21 -3.70
CA PHE A 393 -9.60 2.74 -3.75
C PHE A 393 -10.82 2.12 -4.48
N ASP A 394 -12.01 2.66 -4.24
CA ASP A 394 -13.25 2.15 -4.86
C ASP A 394 -13.27 2.43 -6.38
N ASP A 395 -12.68 3.53 -6.85
CA ASP A 395 -12.52 3.83 -8.28
C ASP A 395 -11.55 2.86 -8.95
N VAL A 396 -10.43 2.57 -8.29
CA VAL A 396 -9.43 1.60 -8.76
C VAL A 396 -10.06 0.21 -8.85
N TRP A 397 -10.81 -0.17 -7.82
CA TRP A 397 -11.56 -1.42 -7.84
C TRP A 397 -12.60 -1.47 -8.94
N LYS A 398 -13.31 -0.37 -9.22
CA LYS A 398 -14.25 -0.28 -10.33
C LYS A 398 -13.55 -0.53 -11.68
N ILE A 399 -12.38 0.06 -11.90
CA ILE A 399 -11.56 -0.15 -13.11
C ILE A 399 -11.21 -1.64 -13.28
N LEU A 400 -10.73 -2.28 -12.22
CA LEU A 400 -10.41 -3.72 -12.21
C LEU A 400 -11.65 -4.58 -12.46
N ARG A 401 -12.76 -4.26 -11.80
CA ARG A 401 -14.05 -4.97 -11.95
C ARG A 401 -14.58 -4.91 -13.39
N GLU A 402 -14.41 -3.77 -14.04
CA GLU A 402 -14.74 -3.54 -15.46
C GLU A 402 -13.68 -4.11 -16.42
N LYS A 403 -12.64 -4.79 -15.92
CA LYS A 403 -11.54 -5.40 -16.69
C LYS A 403 -10.74 -4.40 -17.53
N LYS A 404 -10.67 -3.15 -17.08
CA LYS A 404 -9.88 -2.09 -17.73
C LYS A 404 -8.41 -2.19 -17.28
N PHE A 405 -7.78 -3.35 -17.51
CA PHE A 405 -6.44 -3.68 -17.03
C PHE A 405 -5.36 -2.71 -17.53
N ALA A 406 -5.43 -2.27 -18.80
CA ALA A 406 -4.49 -1.27 -19.31
C ALA A 406 -4.48 0.04 -18.49
N LYS A 407 -5.68 0.55 -18.12
CA LYS A 407 -5.79 1.74 -17.26
C LYS A 407 -5.27 1.45 -15.85
N PHE A 408 -5.52 0.24 -15.33
CA PHE A 408 -4.98 -0.16 -14.03
C PHE A 408 -3.45 -0.22 -14.04
N GLU A 409 -2.83 -0.76 -15.09
CA GLU A 409 -1.38 -0.82 -15.24
C GLU A 409 -0.73 0.56 -15.28
N GLU A 410 -1.35 1.52 -15.97
CA GLU A 410 -0.89 2.92 -15.94
C GLU A 410 -0.93 3.52 -14.52
N ILE A 411 -2.01 3.24 -13.77
CA ILE A 411 -2.14 3.68 -12.37
C ILE A 411 -1.09 3.00 -11.49
N PHE A 412 -0.88 1.69 -11.69
CA PHE A 412 0.07 0.88 -10.94
C PHE A 412 1.52 1.33 -11.19
N GLN A 413 1.90 1.67 -12.42
CA GLN A 413 3.21 2.22 -12.74
C GLN A 413 3.49 3.54 -12.00
N GLN A 414 2.47 4.39 -11.85
CA GLN A 414 2.60 5.66 -11.11
C GLN A 414 2.56 5.43 -9.59
N ASN A 415 1.81 4.44 -9.12
CA ASN A 415 1.58 4.17 -7.71
C ASN A 415 1.67 2.65 -7.39
N PRO A 416 2.89 2.07 -7.32
CA PRO A 416 3.05 0.62 -7.15
C PRO A 416 2.48 0.04 -5.86
N ASN A 417 2.34 0.85 -4.80
CA ASN A 417 1.82 0.39 -3.52
C ASN A 417 0.30 0.18 -3.50
N ILE A 418 -0.41 0.60 -4.54
CA ILE A 418 -1.88 0.56 -4.60
C ILE A 418 -2.45 -0.84 -4.40
N VAL A 419 -1.74 -1.88 -4.82
CA VAL A 419 -2.13 -3.29 -4.65
C VAL A 419 -2.07 -3.75 -3.19
N ASN A 420 -1.23 -3.10 -2.39
CA ASN A 420 -1.00 -3.38 -0.97
C ASN A 420 -1.67 -2.34 -0.05
N SER A 421 -2.48 -1.44 -0.60
CA SER A 421 -3.24 -0.47 0.19
C SER A 421 -4.46 -1.12 0.83
N LEU A 422 -4.75 -0.74 2.08
CA LEU A 422 -5.94 -1.19 2.80
C LEU A 422 -7.07 -0.18 2.64
N ARG A 423 -8.25 -0.65 2.23
CA ARG A 423 -9.43 0.19 2.00
C ARG A 423 -9.83 0.99 3.25
N TYR A 424 -9.91 2.32 3.12
CA TYR A 424 -10.41 3.20 4.17
C TYR A 424 -11.94 3.12 4.31
N GLY A 425 -12.45 3.23 5.54
CA GLY A 425 -13.90 3.25 5.83
C GLY A 425 -14.63 1.90 5.68
N GLY A 426 -13.97 0.85 5.18
CA GLY A 426 -14.48 -0.52 5.15
C GLY A 426 -13.75 -1.44 6.14
N TYR A 427 -13.82 -2.76 5.91
CA TYR A 427 -13.09 -3.77 6.68
C TYR A 427 -11.56 -3.70 6.53
N GLY A 428 -11.00 -2.75 5.77
CA GLY A 428 -9.54 -2.64 5.62
C GLY A 428 -8.95 -3.68 4.69
N GLN A 429 -9.70 -4.12 3.68
CA GLN A 429 -9.27 -5.15 2.72
C GLN A 429 -8.26 -4.61 1.70
N THR A 430 -7.34 -5.49 1.24
CA THR A 430 -6.54 -5.25 0.03
C THR A 430 -7.36 -5.53 -1.24
N LEU A 431 -6.89 -5.08 -2.40
CA LEU A 431 -7.52 -5.40 -3.69
C LEU A 431 -7.58 -6.91 -3.94
N LEU A 432 -6.56 -7.64 -3.48
CA LEU A 432 -6.49 -9.09 -3.60
C LEU A 432 -7.57 -9.81 -2.76
N MET A 433 -7.80 -9.35 -1.52
CA MET A 433 -8.87 -9.87 -0.66
C MET A 433 -10.24 -9.63 -1.28
N TRP A 434 -10.45 -8.47 -1.90
CA TRP A 434 -11.69 -8.14 -2.61
C TRP A 434 -11.92 -9.01 -3.84
N ALA A 435 -10.87 -9.36 -4.58
CA ALA A 435 -10.99 -10.30 -5.69
C ALA A 435 -11.47 -11.68 -5.24
N VAL A 436 -11.04 -12.17 -4.07
CA VAL A 436 -11.57 -13.41 -3.49
C VAL A 436 -13.01 -13.25 -3.02
N LEU A 437 -13.32 -12.17 -2.30
CA LEU A 437 -14.66 -11.86 -1.80
C LEU A 437 -15.71 -11.87 -2.92
N GLU A 438 -15.40 -11.25 -4.06
CA GLU A 438 -16.27 -11.12 -5.24
C GLU A 438 -16.11 -12.27 -6.26
N ASP A 439 -15.30 -13.28 -5.95
CA ASP A 439 -14.98 -14.43 -6.83
C ASP A 439 -14.47 -14.04 -8.22
N ARG A 440 -13.72 -12.94 -8.29
CA ARG A 440 -13.15 -12.38 -9.53
C ARG A 440 -11.78 -12.99 -9.79
N PHE A 441 -11.77 -14.26 -10.19
CA PHE A 441 -10.53 -15.01 -10.46
C PHE A 441 -9.65 -14.35 -11.54
N ASP A 442 -10.26 -13.73 -12.55
CA ASP A 442 -9.56 -13.00 -13.60
C ASP A 442 -8.78 -11.79 -13.04
N VAL A 443 -9.45 -10.99 -12.21
CA VAL A 443 -8.83 -9.85 -11.52
C VAL A 443 -7.77 -10.34 -10.53
N PHE A 444 -8.04 -11.43 -9.82
CA PHE A 444 -7.10 -12.01 -8.87
C PHE A 444 -5.80 -12.45 -9.55
N VAL A 445 -5.88 -13.16 -10.67
CA VAL A 445 -4.70 -13.59 -11.42
C VAL A 445 -3.86 -12.39 -11.86
N HIS A 446 -4.51 -11.34 -12.38
CA HIS A 446 -3.82 -10.13 -12.79
C HIS A 446 -3.15 -9.41 -11.61
N LEU A 447 -3.83 -9.29 -10.46
CA LEU A 447 -3.23 -8.72 -9.25
C LEU A 447 -2.02 -9.53 -8.76
N MET A 448 -2.03 -10.86 -8.90
CA MET A 448 -0.90 -11.72 -8.52
C MET A 448 0.33 -11.53 -9.43
N GLU A 449 0.20 -10.89 -10.60
CA GLU A 449 1.33 -10.50 -11.43
C GLU A 449 2.10 -9.29 -10.84
N CYS A 450 1.44 -8.51 -9.97
CA CYS A 450 2.04 -7.40 -9.23
C CYS A 450 2.70 -7.87 -7.91
N PRO A 451 3.68 -7.13 -7.34
CA PRO A 451 4.29 -7.45 -6.05
C PRO A 451 3.29 -7.34 -4.89
N GLN A 452 2.89 -8.48 -4.32
CA GLN A 452 1.95 -8.57 -3.20
C GLN A 452 2.66 -8.64 -1.85
N ASP A 453 2.17 -7.87 -0.87
CA ASP A 453 2.49 -8.02 0.55
C ASP A 453 1.42 -8.86 1.25
N PHE A 454 1.63 -10.17 1.24
CA PHE A 454 0.74 -11.14 1.91
C PHE A 454 0.79 -11.07 3.44
N SER A 455 1.70 -10.28 4.04
CA SER A 455 1.68 -10.06 5.50
C SER A 455 0.52 -9.18 5.96
N LEU A 456 -0.14 -8.50 5.01
CA LEU A 456 -1.26 -7.63 5.28
C LEU A 456 -2.49 -8.43 5.69
N VAL A 457 -3.12 -7.90 6.74
CA VAL A 457 -4.40 -8.38 7.26
C VAL A 457 -5.38 -7.22 7.28
N ASP A 458 -6.66 -7.55 7.20
CA ASP A 458 -7.72 -6.56 7.31
C ASP A 458 -7.92 -6.08 8.75
N ASN A 459 -8.96 -5.28 9.00
CA ASN A 459 -9.25 -4.73 10.31
C ASN A 459 -9.52 -5.81 11.36
N ASP A 460 -9.97 -7.01 10.99
CA ASP A 460 -10.27 -8.13 11.88
C ASP A 460 -9.13 -9.14 11.98
N GLY A 461 -8.00 -8.84 11.33
CA GLY A 461 -6.84 -9.71 11.31
C GLY A 461 -6.93 -10.80 10.26
N TRP A 462 -7.88 -10.73 9.33
CA TRP A 462 -8.02 -11.71 8.27
C TRP A 462 -6.97 -11.49 7.19
N ASN A 463 -6.25 -12.55 6.87
CA ASN A 463 -5.45 -12.63 5.65
C ASN A 463 -6.30 -13.14 4.47
N VAL A 464 -5.72 -13.17 3.27
CA VAL A 464 -6.43 -13.63 2.05
C VAL A 464 -6.96 -15.08 2.15
N LEU A 465 -6.31 -15.97 2.91
CA LEU A 465 -6.79 -17.34 3.09
C LEU A 465 -8.01 -17.44 4.00
N HIS A 466 -8.22 -16.49 4.93
CA HIS A 466 -9.47 -16.42 5.70
C HIS A 466 -10.66 -16.15 4.77
N TYR A 467 -10.51 -15.22 3.82
CA TYR A 467 -11.52 -14.96 2.78
C TYR A 467 -11.82 -16.20 1.95
N VAL A 468 -10.78 -16.95 1.54
CA VAL A 468 -10.97 -18.21 0.81
C VAL A 468 -11.70 -19.24 1.67
N GLY A 469 -11.31 -19.39 2.94
CA GLY A 469 -11.94 -20.30 3.90
C GLY A 469 -13.41 -19.99 4.14
N TYR A 470 -13.76 -18.73 4.31
CA TYR A 470 -15.14 -18.28 4.52
C TYR A 470 -16.01 -18.47 3.26
N HIS A 471 -15.51 -18.06 2.10
CA HIS A 471 -16.29 -18.06 0.85
C HIS A 471 -16.21 -19.36 0.04
N GLY A 472 -15.29 -20.27 0.36
CA GLY A 472 -15.12 -21.55 -0.35
C GLY A 472 -14.43 -21.43 -1.71
N LYS A 473 -13.63 -20.39 -1.94
CA LYS A 473 -13.09 -20.06 -3.28
C LYS A 473 -11.81 -20.80 -3.63
N VAL A 474 -11.87 -22.14 -3.65
CA VAL A 474 -10.70 -23.03 -3.84
C VAL A 474 -9.86 -22.68 -5.07
N ARG A 475 -10.48 -22.30 -6.19
CA ARG A 475 -9.76 -21.99 -7.43
C ARG A 475 -8.66 -20.93 -7.24
N HIS A 476 -8.84 -19.98 -6.32
CA HIS A 476 -7.86 -18.95 -6.01
C HIS A 476 -6.59 -19.52 -5.35
N LEU A 477 -6.71 -20.66 -4.65
CA LEU A 477 -5.61 -21.33 -3.95
C LEU A 477 -4.53 -21.86 -4.90
N GLU A 478 -4.90 -22.20 -6.14
CA GLU A 478 -3.99 -22.74 -7.16
C GLU A 478 -2.90 -21.74 -7.60
N LYS A 479 -3.08 -20.45 -7.28
CA LYS A 479 -2.17 -19.37 -7.69
C LYS A 479 -1.12 -19.02 -6.64
N PHE A 480 -1.21 -19.55 -5.43
CA PHE A 480 -0.21 -19.30 -4.38
C PHE A 480 0.95 -20.30 -4.48
N ASP A 481 2.17 -19.80 -4.33
CA ASP A 481 3.35 -20.65 -4.16
C ASP A 481 3.44 -21.23 -2.74
N GLN A 482 4.20 -22.32 -2.57
CA GLN A 482 4.29 -23.03 -1.28
C GLN A 482 4.82 -22.17 -0.12
N GLN A 483 5.69 -21.19 -0.40
CA GLN A 483 6.26 -20.34 0.64
C GLN A 483 5.20 -19.34 1.14
N THR A 484 4.47 -18.74 0.21
CA THR A 484 3.33 -17.86 0.51
C THR A 484 2.25 -18.63 1.28
N ILE A 485 1.94 -19.86 0.88
CA ILE A 485 0.99 -20.72 1.59
C ILE A 485 1.43 -20.91 3.04
N LYS A 486 2.68 -21.34 3.28
CA LYS A 486 3.21 -21.57 4.64
C LYS A 486 3.15 -20.33 5.52
N MET A 487 3.30 -19.14 4.95
CA MET A 487 3.20 -17.89 5.69
C MET A 487 1.77 -17.58 6.13
N LEU A 488 0.77 -17.97 5.34
CA LEU A 488 -0.62 -17.57 5.51
C LEU A 488 -1.49 -18.61 6.21
N ILE A 489 -1.17 -19.90 6.05
CA ILE A 489 -2.06 -21.03 6.32
C ILE A 489 -2.55 -21.12 7.78
N ASP A 490 -1.70 -20.72 8.71
CA ASP A 490 -1.98 -20.69 10.16
C ASP A 490 -2.09 -19.26 10.70
N GLY A 491 -2.30 -18.27 9.83
CA GLY A 491 -2.55 -16.88 10.24
C GLY A 491 -3.75 -16.82 11.19
N ARG A 492 -3.66 -16.01 12.24
CA ARG A 492 -4.67 -15.92 13.29
C ARG A 492 -5.31 -14.55 13.31
N ASP A 493 -6.63 -14.53 13.27
CA ASP A 493 -7.42 -13.31 13.39
C ASP A 493 -7.49 -12.81 14.86
N LYS A 494 -8.31 -11.78 15.11
CA LYS A 494 -8.53 -11.22 16.46
C LYS A 494 -9.04 -12.22 17.49
N TRP A 495 -9.76 -13.26 17.07
CA TRP A 495 -10.30 -14.32 17.93
C TRP A 495 -9.43 -15.58 17.90
N LYS A 496 -8.20 -15.43 17.41
CA LYS A 496 -7.22 -16.49 17.23
C LYS A 496 -7.66 -17.60 16.28
N GLN A 497 -8.67 -17.35 15.45
CA GLN A 497 -9.17 -18.28 14.45
C GLN A 497 -8.25 -18.28 13.23
N THR A 498 -8.11 -19.46 12.62
CA THR A 498 -7.30 -19.67 11.42
C THR A 498 -8.19 -19.80 10.19
N PRO A 499 -7.65 -19.72 8.96
CA PRO A 499 -8.41 -20.03 7.75
C PRO A 499 -9.15 -21.38 7.80
N LEU A 500 -8.57 -22.36 8.49
CA LEU A 500 -9.17 -23.68 8.67
C LEU A 500 -10.40 -23.65 9.59
N HIS A 501 -10.43 -22.82 10.63
CA HIS A 501 -11.63 -22.62 11.47
C HIS A 501 -12.81 -22.09 10.63
N PHE A 502 -12.56 -21.11 9.76
CA PHE A 502 -13.58 -20.58 8.86
C PHE A 502 -14.03 -21.61 7.84
N ALA A 503 -13.09 -22.34 7.21
CA ALA A 503 -13.45 -23.37 6.25
C ALA A 503 -14.35 -24.47 6.86
N VAL A 504 -14.09 -24.86 8.11
CA VAL A 504 -14.91 -25.84 8.85
C VAL A 504 -16.28 -25.26 9.22
N SER A 505 -16.31 -24.08 9.84
CA SER A 505 -17.57 -23.45 10.27
C SER A 505 -18.57 -23.22 9.13
N TRP A 506 -18.07 -23.10 7.89
CA TRP A 506 -18.88 -22.86 6.69
C TRP A 506 -18.96 -24.07 5.74
N ASN A 507 -18.55 -25.26 6.20
CA ASN A 507 -18.57 -26.53 5.48
C ASN A 507 -17.93 -26.44 4.07
N LYS A 508 -16.76 -25.79 3.97
CA LYS A 508 -16.02 -25.65 2.70
C LYS A 508 -15.09 -26.82 2.48
N HIS A 509 -15.64 -28.02 2.26
CA HIS A 509 -14.87 -29.29 2.22
C HIS A 509 -13.64 -29.25 1.32
N ASP A 510 -13.74 -28.67 0.12
CA ASP A 510 -12.60 -28.59 -0.80
C ASP A 510 -11.48 -27.70 -0.25
N VAL A 511 -11.83 -26.60 0.43
CA VAL A 511 -10.85 -25.74 1.12
C VAL A 511 -10.25 -26.47 2.32
N ILE A 512 -11.06 -27.20 3.10
CA ILE A 512 -10.59 -27.98 4.25
C ILE A 512 -9.55 -29.01 3.80
N ARG A 513 -9.86 -29.80 2.75
CA ARG A 513 -8.93 -30.78 2.18
C ARG A 513 -7.65 -30.11 1.69
N TRP A 514 -7.79 -28.99 0.99
CA TRP A 514 -6.64 -28.27 0.46
C TRP A 514 -5.73 -27.72 1.56
N LEU A 515 -6.31 -27.10 2.60
CA LEU A 515 -5.56 -26.55 3.74
C LEU A 515 -4.83 -27.66 4.51
N LEU A 516 -5.50 -28.76 4.84
CA LEU A 516 -4.88 -29.89 5.52
C LEU A 516 -3.75 -30.51 4.68
N ALA A 517 -3.97 -30.73 3.39
CA ALA A 517 -2.96 -31.25 2.46
C ALA A 517 -1.71 -30.35 2.36
N ASN A 518 -1.86 -29.04 2.61
CA ASN A 518 -0.77 -28.07 2.61
C ASN A 518 -0.16 -27.81 3.99
N GLY A 519 -0.54 -28.59 5.01
CA GLY A 519 0.05 -28.57 6.34
C GLY A 519 -0.57 -27.56 7.31
N ALA A 520 -1.83 -27.19 7.12
CA ALA A 520 -2.56 -26.38 8.10
C ALA A 520 -2.58 -27.08 9.47
N ASN A 521 -2.26 -26.35 10.53
CA ASN A 521 -2.23 -26.91 11.87
C ASN A 521 -3.64 -26.98 12.47
N HIS A 522 -4.23 -28.17 12.41
CA HIS A 522 -5.54 -28.46 12.99
C HIS A 522 -5.60 -28.54 14.52
N GLU A 523 -4.48 -28.39 15.23
CA GLU A 523 -4.45 -28.36 16.70
C GLU A 523 -4.50 -26.95 17.28
N LEU A 524 -4.45 -25.91 16.42
CA LEU A 524 -4.53 -24.52 16.87
C LEU A 524 -5.91 -24.22 17.42
N LYS A 525 -5.96 -23.70 18.64
CA LYS A 525 -7.20 -23.33 19.31
C LYS A 525 -7.54 -21.86 19.10
N ASN A 526 -8.81 -21.54 18.91
CA ASN A 526 -9.31 -20.17 18.98
C ASN A 526 -9.34 -19.65 20.44
N ASP A 527 -9.85 -18.44 20.66
CA ASP A 527 -10.00 -17.86 22.01
C ASP A 527 -10.98 -18.62 22.91
N ASP A 528 -11.95 -19.33 22.35
CA ASP A 528 -12.86 -20.23 23.09
C ASP A 528 -12.22 -21.59 23.44
N GLY A 529 -10.95 -21.79 23.06
CA GLY A 529 -10.22 -23.03 23.33
C GLY A 529 -10.59 -24.20 22.42
N GLN A 530 -11.32 -23.93 21.34
CA GLN A 530 -11.79 -24.91 20.36
C GLN A 530 -10.80 -25.05 19.21
N ARG A 531 -10.51 -26.28 18.80
CA ARG A 531 -9.83 -26.57 17.54
C ARG A 531 -10.76 -26.33 16.34
N PRO A 532 -10.26 -26.27 15.09
CA PRO A 532 -11.09 -26.12 13.91
C PRO A 532 -12.19 -27.19 13.80
N ASP A 533 -11.89 -28.46 14.13
CA ASP A 533 -12.85 -29.57 14.11
C ASP A 533 -13.85 -29.57 15.28
N GLU A 534 -13.65 -28.68 16.26
CA GLU A 534 -14.56 -28.44 17.37
C GLU A 534 -15.34 -27.12 17.19
N TYR A 535 -14.97 -26.33 16.17
CA TYR A 535 -15.47 -24.99 15.91
C TYR A 535 -16.55 -25.02 14.81
N GLY A 536 -17.82 -25.00 15.24
CA GLY A 536 -18.99 -24.99 14.36
C GLY A 536 -19.64 -26.37 14.19
N ALA A 537 -20.82 -26.39 13.57
CA ALA A 537 -21.57 -27.61 13.30
C ALA A 537 -20.90 -28.39 12.16
N CYS A 538 -19.87 -29.18 12.51
CA CYS A 538 -19.21 -30.09 11.58
C CYS A 538 -20.25 -31.06 11.01
N ASP A 539 -20.36 -31.13 9.69
CA ASP A 539 -21.11 -32.20 9.07
C ASP A 539 -20.29 -33.50 9.02
N GLY A 540 -20.96 -34.63 8.74
CA GLY A 540 -20.29 -35.93 8.70
C GLY A 540 -19.14 -36.00 7.67
N VAL A 541 -19.21 -35.20 6.61
CA VAL A 541 -18.14 -35.10 5.59
C VAL A 541 -16.89 -34.47 6.19
N THR A 542 -17.05 -33.39 6.96
CA THR A 542 -15.93 -32.72 7.63
C THR A 542 -15.28 -33.64 8.65
N GLU A 543 -16.06 -34.35 9.46
CA GLU A 543 -15.53 -35.37 10.38
C GLU A 543 -14.71 -36.45 9.66
N GLU A 544 -15.20 -36.92 8.51
CA GLU A 544 -14.51 -37.92 7.70
C GLU A 544 -13.17 -37.39 7.17
N ILE A 545 -13.11 -36.13 6.74
CA ILE A 545 -11.87 -35.48 6.28
C ILE A 545 -10.84 -35.47 7.41
N PHE A 546 -11.20 -35.02 8.61
CA PHE A 546 -10.28 -35.00 9.76
C PHE A 546 -9.88 -36.40 10.21
N ARG A 547 -10.81 -37.37 10.18
CA ARG A 547 -10.53 -38.78 10.52
C ARG A 547 -9.52 -39.38 9.55
N SER A 548 -9.71 -39.17 8.25
CA SER A 548 -8.78 -39.59 7.20
C SER A 548 -7.40 -38.99 7.43
N PHE A 549 -7.31 -37.70 7.72
CA PHE A 549 -6.04 -37.02 7.92
C PHE A 549 -5.29 -37.45 9.19
N ARG A 550 -6.00 -37.73 10.29
CA ARG A 550 -5.40 -38.26 11.53
C ARG A 550 -4.90 -39.70 11.41
N SER A 551 -5.41 -40.45 10.43
CA SER A 551 -5.05 -41.85 10.19
C SER A 551 -3.87 -42.04 9.22
N SER A 552 -3.44 -40.96 8.56
CA SER A 552 -2.33 -40.91 7.61
C SER A 552 -1.13 -40.19 8.20
#